data_AF-A0A7C6S7J5-F1
#
_entry.id   AF-A0A7C6S7J5-F1
#
_cell.length_a   1.000
_cell.length_b   1.000
_cell.length_c   1.000
_cell.angle_alpha   90.00
_cell.angle_beta   90.00
_cell.angle_gamma   90.00
#
_symmetry.space_group_name_H-M   'P 1'
#
loop_
_entity.id
_entity.type
_entity.pdbx_description
1 polymer ?
#
loop_
_entity_poly.entity_id
_entity_poly.type
_entity_poly.pdbx_seq_one_letter_code
_entity_poly.pdbx_strand_id
1 'polypeptide(L)'
;GMDLSLRAIREQVASAVDLIVHQSRLPGGSRKITHITEVLGLEGDVITLQDLFLFRQQGVDSRGGVQGEFASTGIRPRFLEKLKAAGIELAPEIFWHSQGGGN
;
A
#
# COMPACT_ATOMS: atom_id res chain seq x y z
N GLY A 1 -11.81 -10.80 32.68
CA GLY A 1 -11.42 -10.69 31.26
C GLY A 1 -9.93 -10.45 31.20
N MET A 2 -9.21 -11.04 30.25
CA MET A 2 -7.79 -10.73 30.07
C MET A 2 -7.67 -9.36 29.42
N ASP A 3 -7.07 -8.42 30.13
CA ASP A 3 -6.61 -7.17 29.55
C ASP A 3 -5.41 -7.52 28.65
N LEU A 4 -5.62 -7.48 27.34
CA LEU A 4 -4.54 -7.74 26.39
C LEU A 4 -3.63 -6.52 26.39
N SER A 5 -2.34 -6.74 26.64
CA SER A 5 -1.37 -5.65 26.54
C SER A 5 -1.44 -5.01 25.14
N LEU A 6 -1.24 -3.70 25.05
CA LEU A 6 -1.20 -2.99 23.77
C LEU A 6 -0.21 -3.64 22.78
N ARG A 7 0.88 -4.20 23.31
CA ARG A 7 1.84 -4.98 22.54
C ARG A 7 1.22 -6.25 21.95
N ALA A 8 0.51 -7.05 22.74
CA ALA A 8 -0.15 -8.26 22.25
C ALA A 8 -1.16 -7.93 21.13
N ILE A 9 -1.91 -6.83 21.27
CA ILE A 9 -2.85 -6.37 20.23
C ILE A 9 -2.08 -6.01 18.94
N ARG A 10 -0.97 -5.27 19.06
CA ARG A 10 -0.12 -4.90 17.93
C ARG A 10 0.50 -6.13 17.25
N GLU A 11 0.95 -7.12 18.03
CA GLU A 11 1.48 -8.39 17.52
C GLU A 11 0.41 -9.17 16.73
N GLN A 12 -0.81 -9.22 17.24
CA GLN A 12 -1.94 -9.85 16.53
C GLN A 12 -2.25 -9.12 15.22
N VAL A 13 -2.32 -7.78 15.23
CA VAL A 13 -2.59 -7.01 14.01
C VAL A 13 -1.48 -7.18 12.97
N ALA A 14 -0.22 -7.04 13.39
CA ALA A 14 0.93 -7.08 12.50
C ALA A 14 1.18 -8.48 11.90
N SER A 15 0.73 -9.55 12.56
CA SER A 15 0.82 -10.92 12.04
C SER A 15 -0.37 -11.32 11.15
N ALA A 16 -1.53 -10.70 11.36
CA ALA A 16 -2.76 -11.05 10.65
C ALA A 16 -3.00 -10.24 9.36
N VAL A 17 -2.36 -9.07 9.22
CA VAL A 17 -2.55 -8.18 8.07
C VAL A 17 -1.28 -8.20 7.23
N ASP A 18 -1.39 -8.57 5.94
CA ASP A 18 -0.27 -8.50 4.98
C ASP A 18 -0.28 -7.19 4.18
N LEU A 19 -1.48 -6.73 3.77
CA LEU A 19 -1.64 -5.63 2.83
C LEU A 19 -2.80 -4.71 3.24
N ILE A 20 -2.59 -3.40 3.11
CA ILE A 20 -3.58 -2.35 3.30
C ILE A 20 -3.80 -1.64 1.97
N VAL A 21 -5.06 -1.55 1.53
CA VAL A 21 -5.45 -0.76 0.36
C VAL A 21 -6.21 0.47 0.85
N HIS A 22 -5.56 1.63 0.80
CA HIS A 22 -6.14 2.87 1.29
C HIS A 22 -6.85 3.60 0.15
N GLN A 23 -8.14 3.89 0.33
CA GLN A 23 -8.95 4.66 -0.61
C GLN A 23 -9.43 5.96 0.01
N SER A 24 -9.08 7.10 -0.61
CA SER A 24 -9.48 8.43 -0.14
C SER A 24 -10.41 9.12 -1.15
N ARG A 25 -11.26 10.02 -0.66
CA ARG A 25 -12.00 10.96 -1.50
C ARG A 25 -11.15 12.20 -1.71
N LEU A 26 -10.84 12.51 -2.97
CA LEU A 26 -10.03 13.64 -3.37
C LEU A 26 -10.89 14.89 -3.66
N PRO A 27 -10.28 16.09 -3.71
CA PRO A 27 -10.90 17.27 -4.30
C PRO A 27 -11.54 16.96 -5.66
N GLY A 28 -12.73 17.51 -5.90
CA GLY A 28 -13.59 17.15 -7.03
C GLY A 28 -14.45 15.90 -6.81
N GLY A 29 -14.37 15.26 -5.63
CA GLY A 29 -15.30 14.22 -5.19
C GLY A 29 -15.02 12.81 -5.68
N SER A 30 -14.00 12.62 -6.53
CA SER A 30 -13.58 11.28 -6.97
C SER A 30 -12.97 10.50 -5.80
N ARG A 31 -13.25 9.19 -5.74
CA ARG A 31 -12.57 8.26 -4.84
C ARG A 31 -11.44 7.59 -5.61
N LYS A 32 -10.24 7.57 -5.05
CA LYS A 32 -9.07 6.90 -5.65
C LYS A 32 -8.35 6.08 -4.58
N ILE A 33 -7.77 4.96 -4.99
CA ILE A 33 -6.75 4.29 -4.18
C ILE A 33 -5.56 5.24 -4.13
N THR A 34 -5.15 5.60 -2.92
CA THR A 34 -4.03 6.52 -2.71
C THR A 34 -2.76 5.77 -2.30
N HIS A 35 -2.91 4.65 -1.60
CA HIS A 35 -1.79 3.84 -1.12
C HIS A 35 -2.15 2.36 -1.21
N ILE A 36 -1.20 1.55 -1.63
CA ILE A 36 -1.16 0.12 -1.33
C ILE A 36 0.09 -0.10 -0.48
N THR A 37 -0.11 -0.55 0.76
CA THR A 37 0.93 -0.60 1.79
C THR A 37 1.07 -2.02 2.31
N GLU A 38 2.28 -2.55 2.33
CA GLU A 38 2.61 -3.81 3.00
C GLU A 38 2.81 -3.57 4.50
N VAL A 39 2.27 -4.47 5.32
CA VAL A 39 2.57 -4.52 6.75
C VAL A 39 3.79 -5.40 6.95
N LEU A 40 4.85 -4.80 7.46
CA LEU A 40 6.15 -5.46 7.60
C LEU A 40 6.31 -6.25 8.91
N GLY A 41 5.41 -6.05 9.88
CA GLY A 41 5.49 -6.64 11.20
C GLY A 41 5.73 -5.58 12.28
N LEU A 42 6.41 -6.00 13.35
CA LEU A 42 6.79 -5.12 14.46
C LEU A 42 8.30 -4.94 14.53
N GLU A 43 8.72 -3.70 14.71
CA GLU A 43 10.06 -3.34 15.14
C GLU A 43 9.98 -2.70 16.53
N GLY A 44 10.38 -3.46 17.55
CA GLY A 44 10.06 -3.11 18.94
C GLY A 44 8.54 -3.10 19.16
N ASP A 45 8.00 -1.94 19.53
CA ASP A 45 6.56 -1.73 19.71
C ASP A 45 5.89 -1.03 18.50
N VAL A 46 6.62 -0.71 17.44
CA VAL A 46 6.10 0.04 16.28
C VAL A 46 5.73 -0.91 15.15
N ILE A 47 4.52 -0.76 14.60
CA ILE A 47 4.14 -1.46 13.37
C ILE A 47 4.86 -0.80 12.21
N THR A 48 5.69 -1.56 11.53
CA THR A 48 6.43 -1.09 10.37
C THR A 48 5.59 -1.30 9.11
N LEU A 49 5.53 -0.29 8.26
CA LEU A 49 4.76 -0.27 7.02
C LEU A 49 5.66 0.10 5.85
N GLN A 50 5.27 -0.33 4.65
CA GLN A 50 5.99 0.01 3.42
C GLN A 50 5.03 0.20 2.26
N ASP A 51 5.02 1.39 1.66
CA ASP A 51 4.19 1.64 0.49
C ASP A 51 4.75 0.97 -0.75
N LEU A 52 3.92 0.17 -1.40
CA LEU A 52 4.23 -0.51 -2.66
C LEU A 52 3.74 0.30 -3.86
N PHE A 53 2.64 1.02 -3.69
CA PHE A 53 2.10 1.92 -4.71
C PHE A 53 1.53 3.18 -4.08
N LEU A 54 1.70 4.29 -4.80
CA LEU A 54 1.26 5.62 -4.39
C LEU A 54 0.51 6.30 -5.53
N PHE A 55 -0.59 6.98 -5.20
CA PHE A 55 -1.20 7.92 -6.11
C PHE A 55 -0.44 9.25 -6.07
N ARG A 56 0.18 9.61 -7.19
CA ARG A 56 0.89 10.88 -7.38
C ARG A 56 -0.03 11.87 -8.07
N GLN A 57 -0.48 12.87 -7.32
CA GLN A 57 -1.21 13.99 -7.89
C GLN A 57 -0.29 14.82 -8.79
N GLN A 58 -0.70 15.01 -10.04
CA GLN A 58 0.02 15.81 -11.04
C GLN A 58 -0.67 17.15 -11.32
N GLY A 59 -1.95 17.29 -10.94
CA GLY A 59 -2.67 18.53 -11.14
C GLY A 59 -4.12 18.47 -10.73
N VAL A 60 -4.87 19.51 -11.12
CA VAL A 60 -6.31 19.62 -10.94
C VAL A 60 -6.90 20.13 -12.25
N ASP A 61 -7.98 19.52 -12.72
CA ASP A 61 -8.65 19.94 -13.93
C ASP A 61 -9.47 21.24 -13.73
N SER A 62 -10.01 21.78 -14.83
CA SER A 62 -10.83 23.00 -14.81
C SER A 62 -12.13 22.89 -13.99
N ARG A 63 -12.51 21.68 -13.57
CA ARG A 63 -13.68 21.39 -12.74
C ARG A 63 -13.30 21.07 -11.29
N GLY A 64 -12.03 21.24 -10.90
CA GLY A 64 -11.55 20.96 -9.55
C GLY A 64 -11.25 19.49 -9.27
N GLY A 65 -11.24 18.63 -10.30
CA GLY A 65 -10.96 17.20 -10.20
C GLY A 65 -9.46 16.90 -10.16
N VAL A 66 -9.01 16.12 -9.17
CA VAL A 66 -7.60 15.73 -9.07
C VAL A 66 -7.18 14.80 -10.21
N GLN A 67 -6.12 15.21 -10.91
CA GLN A 67 -5.41 14.41 -11.92
C GLN A 67 -4.11 13.89 -11.35
N GLY A 68 -3.73 12.69 -11.78
CA GLY A 68 -2.55 12.00 -11.29
C GLY A 68 -2.54 10.54 -11.69
N GLU A 69 -1.45 9.87 -11.36
CA GLU A 69 -1.22 8.48 -11.70
C GLU A 69 -1.02 7.63 -10.45
N PHE A 70 -1.37 6.35 -10.56
CA PHE A 70 -1.06 5.38 -9.53
C PHE A 70 0.23 4.65 -9.94
N ALA A 71 1.28 4.81 -9.14
CA ALA A 71 2.64 4.43 -9.49
C ALA A 71 3.23 3.47 -8.46
N SER A 72 3.98 2.47 -8.92
CA SER A 72 4.78 1.62 -8.03
C SER A 72 5.92 2.43 -7.38
N THR A 73 6.29 2.05 -6.16
CA THR A 73 7.48 2.56 -5.47
C THR A 73 8.77 1.82 -5.84
N GLY A 74 8.69 0.75 -6.65
CA GLY A 74 9.84 -0.08 -7.04
C GLY A 74 10.16 -1.20 -6.05
N ILE A 75 9.40 -1.29 -4.96
CA ILE A 75 9.66 -2.20 -3.85
C ILE A 75 9.05 -3.58 -4.15
N ARG A 76 9.87 -4.63 -4.03
CA ARG A 76 9.40 -6.01 -4.09
C ARG A 76 8.75 -6.41 -2.76
N PRO A 77 7.45 -6.76 -2.72
CA PRO A 77 6.78 -7.16 -1.48
C PRO A 77 7.29 -8.49 -0.95
N ARG A 78 7.26 -8.66 0.38
CA ARG A 78 7.63 -9.92 1.04
C ARG A 78 6.52 -10.96 0.96
N PHE A 79 5.26 -10.55 0.89
CA PHE A 79 4.13 -11.47 0.73
C PHE A 79 4.09 -12.18 -0.63
N LEU A 80 4.93 -11.81 -1.62
CA LEU A 80 4.97 -12.50 -2.92
C LEU A 80 5.25 -14.00 -2.78
N GLU A 81 6.10 -14.39 -1.83
CA GLU A 81 6.39 -15.80 -1.58
C GLU A 81 5.16 -16.54 -1.00
N LYS A 82 4.34 -15.85 -0.19
CA LYS A 82 3.07 -16.40 0.32
C LYS A 82 2.06 -16.59 -0.81
N LEU A 83 1.95 -15.63 -1.73
CA LEU A 83 1.08 -15.75 -2.90
C LEU A 83 1.52 -16.91 -3.79
N LYS A 84 2.82 -17.03 -4.07
CA LYS A 84 3.38 -18.14 -4.83
C LYS A 84 3.08 -19.49 -4.17
N ALA A 85 3.27 -19.59 -2.86
CA ALA A 85 2.93 -20.81 -2.11
C ALA A 85 1.43 -21.15 -2.15
N ALA A 86 0.57 -20.14 -2.29
CA ALA A 86 -0.87 -20.31 -2.51
C ALA A 86 -1.25 -20.60 -3.98
N GLY A 87 -0.27 -20.75 -4.88
CA GLY A 87 -0.49 -20.99 -6.31
C GLY A 87 -0.87 -19.73 -7.11
N ILE A 88 -0.71 -18.55 -6.52
CA ILE A 88 -0.96 -17.26 -7.16
C ILE A 88 0.37 -16.70 -7.67
N GLU A 89 0.56 -16.72 -8.97
CA GLU A 89 1.71 -16.07 -9.61
C GLU A 89 1.34 -14.65 -10.02
N LEU A 90 2.05 -13.68 -9.45
CA LEU A 90 2.02 -12.30 -9.88
C LEU A 90 3.28 -12.00 -10.69
N ALA A 91 3.10 -11.41 -11.87
CA ALA A 91 4.17 -10.83 -12.67
C ALA A 91 4.93 -9.82 -11.81
N PRO A 92 6.18 -10.08 -11.40
CA PRO A 92 6.87 -9.23 -10.45
C PRO A 92 7.14 -7.81 -11.01
N GLU A 93 7.08 -7.65 -12.33
CA GLU A 93 7.19 -6.39 -13.08
C GLU A 93 6.15 -5.35 -12.68
N ILE A 94 4.99 -5.76 -12.13
CA ILE A 94 3.98 -4.82 -11.64
C ILE A 94 4.51 -3.93 -10.51
N PHE A 95 5.53 -4.41 -9.78
CA PHE A 95 6.19 -3.66 -8.71
C PHE A 95 7.41 -2.90 -9.21
N TRP A 96 7.84 -3.04 -10.46
CA TRP A 96 9.08 -2.45 -10.98
C TRP A 96 8.90 -1.32 -11.99
N HIS A 97 7.68 -0.81 -12.18
CA HIS A 97 7.46 0.29 -13.11
C HIS A 97 6.73 1.50 -12.49
N SER A 98 7.43 2.64 -12.48
CA SER A 98 6.85 3.93 -12.87
C SER A 98 7.94 4.77 -13.57
N GLN A 99 8.41 4.34 -14.74
CA GLN A 99 9.12 5.26 -15.64
C GLN A 99 8.06 6.14 -16.31
N GLY A 100 7.57 7.15 -15.57
CA GLY A 100 6.95 8.34 -16.14
C GLY A 100 8.04 9.33 -16.51
N GLY A 101 8.92 8.95 -17.43
CA GLY A 101 9.88 9.82 -18.08
C GLY A 101 9.50 9.93 -19.56
N GLY A 102 8.92 11.06 -19.96
CA GLY A 102 8.49 11.28 -21.34
C GLY A 102 7.95 12.68 -21.62
N ASN A 103 8.90 13.61 -21.77
CA ASN A 103 8.89 14.98 -22.33
C ASN A 103 8.24 16.12 -21.52
#